data_AF-A0A812W9T3-F1
#
_entry.id   AF-A0A812W9T3-F1
#
_cell.length_a   1.000
_cell.length_b   1.000
_cell.length_c   1.000
_cell.angle_alpha   90.00
_cell.angle_beta   90.00
_cell.angle_gamma   90.00
#
_symmetry.space_group_name_H-M   'P 1'
#
loop_
_entity.id
_entity.type
_entity.pdbx_description
1 polymer ?
#
loop_
_entity_poly.entity_id
_entity_poly.type
_entity_poly.pdbx_seq_one_letter_code
_entity_poly.pdbx_strand_id
1 'polypeptide(L)'
;MIALGTELHAQAYFEYDAKKSGGVTISHLRFGPKPIHAPYNVRAADYMAIHKSSYVHNYDMTRYLKQNAVCVINCSWDVKELEQQLPAKMRRDLSEKKAKLFIIDATKIAVKAGLGKRINMIMQTVFFKLSAVMPYEEAVEMLKKSIKKMYGKKGDKVVKMNIDGVDASIAGIVECEVPAAWASLAVDTEASDAKTSTVAYAKGPRMFPEVQNASQFAAQVQKPCNNLDGNSLPVSAFVPGGRVPCGTSQYEKRGIAIQVPKVDMDKCTQCNKCSLICSHAAVRPFLMTSQELGKAPASFKEGSRSAIGG
;
A
#
# COMPACT_ATOMS: atom_id res chain seq x y z
N MET A 1 -19.71 -6.22 15.34
CA MET A 1 -19.37 -7.47 16.05
C MET A 1 -18.89 -7.14 17.45
N ILE A 2 -17.75 -6.45 17.61
CA ILE A 2 -17.20 -6.11 18.93
C ILE A 2 -18.22 -5.34 19.80
N ALA A 3 -18.75 -4.20 19.35
CA ALA A 3 -19.74 -3.44 20.11
C ALA A 3 -21.10 -4.15 20.33
N LEU A 4 -21.37 -5.26 19.64
CA LEU A 4 -22.60 -6.06 19.82
C LEU A 4 -22.37 -7.29 20.68
N GLY A 5 -21.11 -7.74 20.82
CA GLY A 5 -20.74 -8.92 21.58
C GLY A 5 -19.95 -8.61 22.84
N THR A 6 -19.71 -7.33 23.14
CA THR A 6 -18.98 -6.85 24.31
C THR A 6 -19.58 -5.53 24.79
N GLU A 7 -19.33 -5.18 26.05
CA GLU A 7 -19.67 -3.86 26.64
C GLU A 7 -18.71 -2.74 26.20
N LEU A 8 -17.84 -2.99 25.21
CA LEU A 8 -16.87 -2.01 24.73
C LEU A 8 -17.55 -1.00 23.80
N HIS A 9 -17.26 0.27 24.04
CA HIS A 9 -17.49 1.32 23.06
C HIS A 9 -16.56 1.12 21.86
N ALA A 10 -17.10 1.30 20.66
CA ALA A 10 -16.35 1.22 19.41
C ALA A 10 -16.42 2.54 18.66
N GLN A 11 -15.27 3.00 18.16
CA GLN A 11 -15.17 4.13 17.25
C GLN A 11 -14.40 3.68 16.00
N ALA A 12 -14.87 4.10 14.83
CA ALA A 12 -14.23 3.82 13.56
C ALA A 12 -14.18 5.08 12.70
N TYR A 13 -13.03 5.33 12.09
CA TYR A 13 -12.82 6.36 11.08
C TYR A 13 -11.98 5.79 9.95
N PHE A 14 -12.25 6.20 8.71
CA PHE A 14 -11.63 5.62 7.53
C PHE A 14 -11.13 6.74 6.62
N GLU A 15 -9.83 6.75 6.36
CA GLU A 15 -9.21 7.64 5.37
C GLU A 15 -9.15 6.91 4.03
N TYR A 16 -9.71 7.53 3.00
CA TYR A 16 -9.67 7.02 1.64
C TYR A 16 -8.82 7.93 0.75
N ASP A 17 -8.07 7.30 -0.14
CA ASP A 17 -7.34 7.99 -1.20
C ASP A 17 -8.31 8.54 -2.26
N ALA A 18 -7.94 9.65 -2.90
CA ALA A 18 -8.66 10.19 -4.06
C ALA A 18 -8.59 9.26 -5.29
N LYS A 19 -7.60 8.37 -5.33
CA LYS A 19 -7.43 7.37 -6.40
C LYS A 19 -8.53 6.31 -6.33
N LYS A 20 -9.48 6.35 -7.27
CA LYS A 20 -10.63 5.41 -7.38
C LYS A 20 -10.26 3.92 -7.46
N SER A 21 -9.05 3.58 -7.89
CA SER A 21 -8.59 2.19 -8.00
C SER A 21 -7.17 2.04 -7.48
N GLY A 22 -6.98 1.03 -6.62
CA GLY A 22 -5.68 0.74 -6.00
C GLY A 22 -5.13 1.88 -5.16
N GLY A 23 -6.01 2.76 -4.64
CA GLY A 23 -5.65 3.79 -3.68
C GLY A 23 -5.41 3.18 -2.29
N VAL A 24 -4.73 3.95 -1.44
CA VAL A 24 -4.50 3.55 -0.04
C VAL A 24 -5.77 3.78 0.78
N THR A 25 -5.98 2.95 1.80
CA THR A 25 -7.04 3.15 2.78
C THR A 25 -6.47 2.90 4.16
N ILE A 26 -6.70 3.81 5.09
CA ILE A 26 -6.22 3.72 6.47
C ILE A 26 -7.43 3.68 7.39
N SER A 27 -7.55 2.58 8.13
CA SER A 27 -8.66 2.36 9.06
C SER A 27 -8.19 2.65 10.48
N HIS A 28 -8.83 3.63 11.12
CA HIS A 28 -8.61 4.03 12.50
C HIS A 28 -9.72 3.44 13.36
N LEU A 29 -9.39 2.40 14.12
CA LEU A 29 -10.34 1.73 15.00
C LEU A 29 -9.92 1.91 16.46
N ARG A 30 -10.89 2.17 17.33
CA ARG A 30 -10.70 2.23 18.78
C ARG A 30 -11.79 1.43 19.47
N PHE A 31 -11.40 0.67 20.48
CA PHE A 31 -12.29 -0.10 21.33
C PHE A 31 -11.89 0.15 22.78
N GLY A 32 -12.87 0.34 23.67
CA GLY A 32 -12.57 0.57 25.08
C GLY A 32 -13.81 0.57 25.97
N PRO A 33 -13.63 0.37 27.29
CA PRO A 33 -14.73 0.30 28.25
C PRO A 33 -15.36 1.67 28.56
N LYS A 34 -14.71 2.77 28.16
CA LYS A 34 -15.21 4.14 28.36
C LYS A 34 -15.67 4.74 27.02
N PRO A 35 -16.64 5.67 27.04
CA PRO A 35 -17.02 6.43 25.86
C PRO A 35 -15.80 7.07 25.18
N ILE A 36 -15.71 6.92 23.84
CA ILE A 36 -14.54 7.33 23.07
C ILE A 36 -14.76 8.73 22.49
N HIS A 37 -14.11 9.73 23.09
CA HIS A 37 -14.14 11.13 22.65
C HIS A 37 -12.84 11.55 21.94
N ALA A 38 -12.45 10.80 20.90
CA ALA A 38 -11.23 11.06 20.13
C ALA A 38 -11.54 11.31 18.65
N PRO A 39 -12.03 12.51 18.26
CA PRO A 39 -12.38 12.84 16.87
C PRO A 39 -11.12 13.18 16.04
N TYR A 40 -10.09 12.35 16.12
CA TYR A 40 -8.83 12.49 15.41
C TYR A 40 -8.25 11.12 15.06
N ASN A 41 -7.32 11.07 14.09
CA ASN A 41 -6.68 9.83 13.64
C ASN A 41 -5.87 9.15 14.76
N VAL A 42 -5.72 7.83 14.71
CA VAL A 42 -4.88 7.09 15.67
C VAL A 42 -3.42 7.49 15.44
N ARG A 43 -2.77 7.96 16.52
CA ARG A 43 -1.36 8.37 16.52
C ARG A 43 -0.44 7.42 17.30
N ALA A 44 -1.02 6.53 18.10
CA ALA A 44 -0.32 5.49 18.84
C ALA A 44 -1.20 4.23 18.81
N ALA A 45 -0.83 3.28 17.97
CA ALA A 45 -1.59 2.06 17.70
C ALA A 45 -1.00 0.87 18.46
N ASP A 46 -1.85 0.17 19.20
CA ASP A 46 -1.50 -1.09 19.88
C ASP A 46 -1.48 -2.29 18.90
N TYR A 47 -2.21 -2.18 17.80
CA TYR A 47 -2.24 -3.17 16.71
C TYR A 47 -2.18 -2.44 15.35
N MET A 48 -1.30 -2.92 14.47
CA MET A 48 -1.12 -2.39 13.13
C MET A 48 -1.08 -3.51 12.11
N ALA A 49 -1.96 -3.49 11.12
CA ALA A 49 -1.99 -4.46 10.03
C ALA A 49 -1.73 -3.82 8.67
N ILE A 50 -0.77 -4.40 7.95
CA ILE A 50 -0.34 -4.00 6.61
C ILE A 50 -0.86 -5.03 5.63
N HIS A 51 -2.00 -4.76 5.00
CA HIS A 51 -2.68 -5.74 4.13
C HIS A 51 -2.03 -5.88 2.74
N LYS A 52 -1.06 -5.04 2.39
CA LYS A 52 -0.36 -5.06 1.10
C LYS A 52 1.13 -4.83 1.32
N SER A 53 1.96 -5.84 1.02
CA SER A 53 3.41 -5.80 1.21
C SER A 53 4.09 -4.59 0.56
N SER A 54 3.64 -4.16 -0.63
CA SER A 54 4.23 -3.00 -1.33
C SER A 54 4.22 -1.71 -0.50
N TYR A 55 3.36 -1.61 0.52
CA TYR A 55 3.29 -0.41 1.36
C TYR A 55 4.51 -0.23 2.26
N VAL A 56 5.23 -1.30 2.61
CA VAL A 56 6.41 -1.20 3.48
C VAL A 56 7.53 -0.36 2.88
N HIS A 57 7.63 -0.31 1.55
CA HIS A 57 8.64 0.49 0.84
C HIS A 57 8.18 1.90 0.49
N ASN A 58 6.87 2.13 0.42
CA ASN A 58 6.30 3.37 -0.10
C ASN A 58 5.89 4.33 1.02
N TYR A 59 5.59 3.82 2.21
CA TYR A 59 5.03 4.58 3.32
C TYR A 59 5.79 4.31 4.61
N ASP A 60 5.80 5.32 5.47
CA ASP A 60 6.28 5.17 6.85
C ASP A 60 5.23 4.44 7.70
N MET A 61 5.15 3.12 7.52
CA MET A 61 4.13 2.29 8.16
C MET A 61 4.26 2.31 9.69
N THR A 62 5.48 2.38 10.23
CA THR A 62 5.77 2.31 11.66
C THR A 62 5.63 3.63 12.43
N ARG A 63 5.26 4.73 11.74
CA ARG A 63 5.11 6.08 12.31
C ARG A 63 4.27 6.11 13.59
N TYR A 64 3.09 5.48 13.54
CA TYR A 64 2.11 5.48 14.63
C TYR A 64 2.15 4.20 15.47
N LEU A 65 3.14 3.34 15.29
CA LEU A 65 3.29 2.12 16.08
C LEU A 65 3.70 2.47 17.52
N LYS A 66 3.03 1.90 18.51
CA LYS A 66 3.35 2.07 19.94
C LYS A 66 4.41 1.07 20.40
N GLN A 67 5.03 1.32 21.56
CA GLN A 67 5.88 0.33 22.24
C GLN A 67 5.10 -0.97 22.52
N ASN A 68 5.73 -2.12 22.31
CA ASN A 68 5.19 -3.47 22.50
C ASN A 68 3.95 -3.79 21.66
N ALA A 69 3.66 -2.97 20.64
CA ALA A 69 2.51 -3.16 19.77
C ALA A 69 2.68 -4.37 18.85
N VAL A 70 1.56 -4.88 18.36
CA VAL A 70 1.52 -5.95 17.36
C VAL A 70 1.58 -5.34 15.96
N CYS A 71 2.49 -5.84 15.12
CA CYS A 71 2.58 -5.48 13.71
C CYS A 71 2.38 -6.73 12.85
N VAL A 72 1.42 -6.68 11.91
CA VAL A 72 1.08 -7.80 11.03
C VAL A 72 1.31 -7.39 9.59
N ILE A 73 2.02 -8.19 8.80
CA ILE A 73 2.27 -7.93 7.38
C ILE A 73 1.69 -9.06 6.53
N ASN A 74 0.82 -8.71 5.58
CA ASN A 74 0.40 -9.62 4.54
C ASN A 74 1.42 -9.62 3.40
N CYS A 75 2.19 -10.69 3.27
CA CYS A 75 3.25 -10.86 2.29
C CYS A 75 3.41 -12.32 1.89
N SER A 76 4.02 -12.56 0.74
CA SER A 76 4.40 -13.89 0.27
C SER A 76 5.83 -14.28 0.67
N TRP A 77 6.46 -13.49 1.55
CA TRP A 77 7.85 -13.67 1.97
C TRP A 77 7.96 -14.71 3.08
N ASP A 78 9.10 -15.38 3.13
CA ASP A 78 9.48 -16.20 4.28
C ASP A 78 10.22 -15.36 5.34
N VAL A 79 10.31 -15.89 6.57
CA VAL A 79 11.00 -15.22 7.70
C VAL A 79 12.44 -14.83 7.35
N LYS A 80 13.13 -15.66 6.54
CA LYS A 80 14.51 -15.42 6.09
C LYS A 80 14.64 -14.25 5.13
N GLU A 81 13.59 -13.95 4.38
CA GLU A 81 13.58 -12.88 3.38
C GLU A 81 13.23 -11.52 4.00
N LEU A 82 12.66 -11.50 5.21
CA LEU A 82 12.19 -10.26 5.85
C LEU A 82 13.28 -9.21 5.99
N GLU A 83 14.51 -9.61 6.30
CA GLU A 83 15.59 -8.65 6.48
C GLU A 83 15.94 -7.91 5.17
N GLN A 84 15.82 -8.59 4.04
CA GLN A 84 16.06 -8.00 2.72
C GLN A 84 14.88 -7.14 2.25
N GLN A 85 13.66 -7.52 2.63
CA GLN A 85 12.43 -6.84 2.20
C GLN A 85 12.07 -5.65 3.08
N LEU A 86 12.35 -5.68 4.38
CA LEU A 86 12.00 -4.59 5.28
C LEU A 86 13.04 -3.46 5.24
N PRO A 87 12.63 -2.21 4.95
CA PRO A 87 13.54 -1.07 4.97
C PRO A 87 14.23 -0.89 6.33
N ALA A 88 15.46 -0.38 6.33
CA ALA A 88 16.26 -0.20 7.54
C ALA A 88 15.52 0.62 8.63
N LYS A 89 14.81 1.69 8.23
CA LYS A 89 14.00 2.50 9.16
C LYS A 89 12.92 1.66 9.85
N MET A 90 12.18 0.86 9.08
CA MET A 90 11.12 0.02 9.62
C MET A 90 11.68 -1.04 10.57
N ARG A 91 12.80 -1.68 10.21
CA ARG A 91 13.51 -2.64 11.07
C ARG A 91 13.95 -2.02 12.39
N ARG A 92 14.55 -0.82 12.34
CA ARG A 92 14.93 -0.05 13.53
C ARG A 92 13.72 0.25 14.41
N ASP A 93 12.67 0.82 13.83
CA ASP A 93 11.45 1.19 14.57
C ASP A 93 10.81 -0.02 15.26
N LEU A 94 10.75 -1.18 14.58
CA LEU A 94 10.21 -2.42 15.16
C LEU A 94 11.04 -2.88 16.37
N SER A 95 12.37 -2.79 16.29
CA SER A 95 13.28 -3.23 17.34
C SER A 95 13.28 -2.29 18.54
N GLU A 96 13.41 -0.98 18.33
CA GLU A 96 13.34 0.04 19.39
C GLU A 96 12.01 -0.03 20.13
N LYS A 97 10.91 -0.18 19.38
CA LYS A 97 9.56 -0.29 19.94
C LYS A 97 9.26 -1.66 20.52
N LYS A 98 10.17 -2.63 20.45
CA LYS A 98 9.96 -4.03 20.90
C LYS A 98 8.65 -4.60 20.36
N ALA A 99 8.35 -4.32 19.09
CA ALA A 99 7.10 -4.72 18.46
C ALA A 99 7.06 -6.24 18.26
N LYS A 100 5.85 -6.82 18.37
CA LYS A 100 5.60 -8.23 18.03
C LYS A 100 5.27 -8.32 16.55
N LEU A 101 6.18 -8.85 15.74
CA LEU A 101 6.02 -8.93 14.29
C LEU A 101 5.42 -10.28 13.88
N PHE A 102 4.37 -10.24 13.07
CA PHE A 102 3.75 -11.40 12.46
C PHE A 102 3.64 -11.23 10.95
N ILE A 103 3.80 -12.33 10.22
CA ILE A 103 3.58 -12.39 8.78
C ILE A 103 2.53 -13.43 8.43
N ILE A 104 1.84 -13.21 7.32
CA ILE A 104 0.88 -14.16 6.77
C ILE A 104 0.78 -13.98 5.26
N ASP A 105 0.73 -15.09 4.51
CA ASP A 105 0.38 -15.05 3.08
C ASP A 105 -1.14 -15.25 2.90
N ALA A 106 -1.88 -14.17 3.14
CA ALA A 106 -3.34 -14.22 3.02
C ALA A 106 -3.79 -14.43 1.57
N THR A 107 -2.97 -14.08 0.58
CA THR A 107 -3.28 -14.27 -0.84
C THR A 107 -3.26 -15.75 -1.20
N LYS A 108 -2.21 -16.47 -0.79
CA LYS A 108 -2.09 -17.92 -1.00
C LYS A 108 -3.19 -18.69 -0.28
N ILE A 109 -3.54 -18.28 0.94
CA ILE A 109 -4.67 -18.87 1.68
C ILE A 109 -5.98 -18.61 0.95
N ALA A 110 -6.23 -17.38 0.48
CA ALA A 110 -7.43 -17.03 -0.27
C ALA A 110 -7.55 -17.84 -1.58
N VAL A 111 -6.45 -18.01 -2.33
CA VAL A 111 -6.44 -18.81 -3.56
C VAL A 111 -6.74 -20.28 -3.27
N LYS A 112 -6.12 -20.86 -2.24
CA LYS A 112 -6.38 -22.25 -1.83
C LYS A 112 -7.83 -22.48 -1.38
N ALA A 113 -8.42 -21.52 -0.68
CA ALA A 113 -9.83 -21.54 -0.28
C ALA A 113 -10.80 -21.17 -1.43
N GLY A 114 -10.28 -20.86 -2.63
CA GLY A 114 -11.04 -20.46 -3.81
C GLY A 114 -11.64 -19.04 -3.76
N LEU A 115 -11.25 -18.22 -2.79
CA LEU A 115 -11.67 -16.82 -2.63
C LEU A 115 -10.98 -15.87 -3.63
N GLY A 116 -10.01 -16.39 -4.40
CA GLY A 116 -9.24 -15.61 -5.37
C GLY A 116 -8.35 -14.59 -4.68
N LYS A 117 -8.57 -13.30 -4.96
CA LYS A 117 -7.77 -12.18 -4.42
C LYS A 117 -8.34 -11.60 -3.12
N ARG A 118 -9.40 -12.19 -2.56
CA ARG A 118 -10.12 -11.63 -1.40
C ARG A 118 -9.51 -12.11 -0.10
N ILE A 119 -8.76 -11.23 0.55
CA ILE A 119 -8.07 -11.50 1.83
C ILE A 119 -8.83 -11.00 3.06
N ASN A 120 -9.99 -10.35 2.87
CA ASN A 120 -10.69 -9.62 3.93
C ASN A 120 -11.06 -10.49 5.14
N MET A 121 -11.64 -11.67 4.92
CA MET A 121 -12.02 -12.57 6.01
C MET A 121 -10.79 -13.12 6.73
N ILE A 122 -9.72 -13.43 5.99
CA ILE A 122 -8.46 -13.94 6.55
C ILE A 122 -7.82 -12.89 7.46
N MET A 123 -7.60 -11.67 6.94
CA MET A 123 -6.99 -10.59 7.74
C MET A 123 -7.86 -10.15 8.91
N GLN A 124 -9.19 -10.27 8.79
CA GLN A 124 -10.11 -10.02 9.88
C GLN A 124 -9.98 -11.07 11.00
N THR A 125 -9.83 -12.36 10.66
CA THR A 125 -9.54 -13.40 11.66
C THR A 125 -8.22 -13.16 12.36
N VAL A 126 -7.18 -12.77 11.60
CA VAL A 126 -5.86 -12.42 12.15
C VAL A 126 -5.98 -11.27 13.15
N PHE A 127 -6.75 -10.22 12.83
CA PHE A 127 -7.03 -9.13 13.76
C PHE A 127 -7.67 -9.64 15.05
N PHE A 128 -8.70 -10.48 14.99
CA PHE A 128 -9.33 -11.02 16.21
C PHE A 128 -8.37 -11.90 17.03
N LYS A 129 -7.52 -12.69 16.37
CA LYS A 129 -6.55 -13.54 17.05
C LYS A 129 -5.46 -12.73 17.77
N LEU A 130 -4.95 -11.69 17.14
CA LEU A 130 -3.74 -10.99 17.59
C LEU A 130 -4.01 -9.68 18.34
N SER A 131 -5.16 -9.03 18.13
CA SER A 131 -5.51 -7.80 18.87
C SER A 131 -5.97 -8.08 20.30
N ALA A 132 -6.40 -9.30 20.60
CA ALA A 132 -6.97 -9.70 21.90
C ALA A 132 -8.08 -8.77 22.43
N VAL A 133 -8.81 -8.09 21.53
CA VAL A 133 -9.89 -7.16 21.89
C VAL A 133 -11.10 -7.89 22.52
N MET A 134 -11.24 -9.19 22.23
CA MET A 134 -12.24 -10.08 22.80
C MET A 134 -11.73 -11.53 22.75
N PRO A 135 -12.36 -12.48 23.47
CA PRO A 135 -12.00 -13.90 23.38
C PRO A 135 -12.06 -14.41 21.95
N TYR A 136 -11.04 -15.17 21.54
CA TYR A 136 -10.87 -15.58 20.16
C TYR A 136 -11.98 -16.52 19.68
N GLU A 137 -12.36 -17.47 20.52
CA GLU A 137 -13.37 -18.49 20.25
C GLU A 137 -14.73 -17.83 19.96
N GLU A 138 -15.12 -16.86 20.80
CA GLU A 138 -16.32 -16.07 20.60
C GLU A 138 -16.24 -15.23 19.31
N ALA A 139 -15.10 -14.60 19.04
CA ALA A 139 -14.90 -13.80 17.84
C ALA A 139 -15.07 -14.63 16.55
N VAL A 140 -14.50 -15.84 16.52
CA VAL A 140 -14.61 -16.76 15.37
C VAL A 140 -16.04 -17.21 15.16
N GLU A 141 -16.75 -17.56 16.24
CA GLU A 141 -18.16 -17.92 16.12
C GLU A 141 -18.99 -16.78 15.55
N MET A 142 -18.82 -15.57 16.06
CA MET A 142 -19.50 -14.38 15.57
C MET A 142 -19.16 -14.10 14.10
N LEU A 143 -17.90 -14.28 13.71
CA LEU A 143 -17.44 -14.12 12.34
C LEU A 143 -18.10 -15.14 11.41
N LYS A 144 -18.12 -16.43 11.78
CA LYS A 144 -18.79 -17.49 11.01
C LYS A 144 -20.30 -17.26 10.90
N LYS A 145 -20.96 -16.80 11.97
CA LYS A 145 -22.38 -16.40 11.95
C LYS A 145 -22.61 -15.22 11.00
N SER A 146 -21.72 -14.23 11.00
CA SER A 146 -21.78 -13.07 10.11
C SER A 146 -21.57 -13.45 8.64
N ILE A 147 -20.62 -14.35 8.36
CA ILE A 147 -20.39 -14.91 7.01
C ILE A 147 -21.66 -15.58 6.48
N LYS A 148 -22.32 -16.43 7.28
CA LYS A 148 -23.60 -17.05 6.91
C LYS A 148 -24.68 -16.02 6.61
N LYS A 149 -24.81 -14.98 7.45
CA LYS A 149 -25.80 -13.90 7.25
C LYS A 149 -25.53 -13.09 5.98
N MET A 150 -24.28 -12.72 5.71
CA MET A 150 -23.91 -11.87 4.57
C MET A 150 -23.92 -12.64 3.24
N TYR A 151 -23.47 -13.89 3.24
CA TYR A 151 -23.23 -14.65 2.02
C TYR A 151 -24.18 -15.84 1.82
N GLY A 152 -25.10 -16.11 2.74
CA GLY A 152 -26.08 -17.19 2.60
C GLY A 152 -26.88 -17.11 1.29
N LYS A 153 -27.21 -15.88 0.85
CA LYS A 153 -27.88 -15.64 -0.44
C LYS A 153 -27.04 -16.00 -1.68
N LYS A 154 -25.72 -16.18 -1.53
CA LYS A 154 -24.79 -16.53 -2.62
C LYS A 154 -24.52 -18.03 -2.72
N GLY A 155 -25.17 -18.84 -1.88
CA GLY A 155 -25.07 -20.29 -1.86
C GLY A 155 -24.02 -20.83 -0.87
N ASP A 156 -24.24 -22.06 -0.42
CA ASP A 156 -23.45 -22.70 0.63
C ASP A 156 -21.98 -22.90 0.25
N LYS A 157 -21.69 -23.05 -1.04
CA LYS A 157 -20.30 -23.12 -1.54
C LYS A 157 -19.51 -21.87 -1.16
N VAL A 158 -20.07 -20.68 -1.38
CA VAL A 158 -19.40 -19.41 -1.05
C VAL A 158 -19.24 -19.24 0.45
N VAL A 159 -20.25 -19.63 1.23
CA VAL A 159 -20.18 -19.61 2.70
C VAL A 159 -19.07 -20.53 3.20
N LYS A 160 -19.01 -21.77 2.71
CA LYS A 160 -17.99 -22.75 3.06
C LYS A 160 -16.58 -22.25 2.73
N MET A 161 -16.37 -21.71 1.52
CA MET A 161 -15.07 -21.14 1.11
C MET A 161 -14.57 -20.04 2.06
N ASN A 162 -15.48 -19.20 2.57
CA ASN A 162 -15.10 -18.17 3.55
C ASN A 162 -14.77 -18.78 4.91
N ILE A 163 -15.53 -19.78 5.36
CA ILE A 163 -15.26 -20.50 6.62
C ILE A 163 -13.91 -21.24 6.54
N ASP A 164 -13.66 -21.96 5.46
CA ASP A 164 -12.40 -22.66 5.22
C ASP A 164 -11.21 -21.68 5.23
N GLY A 165 -11.39 -20.48 4.63
CA GLY A 165 -10.40 -19.41 4.69
C GLY A 165 -10.15 -18.86 6.09
N VAL A 166 -11.20 -18.73 6.92
CA VAL A 166 -11.09 -18.35 8.34
C VAL A 166 -10.31 -19.41 9.11
N ASP A 167 -10.63 -20.69 8.94
CA ASP A 167 -10.00 -21.77 9.69
C ASP A 167 -8.53 -21.96 9.29
N ALA A 168 -8.22 -21.83 8.00
CA ALA A 168 -6.84 -21.87 7.50
C ALA A 168 -5.98 -20.66 7.92
N SER A 169 -6.59 -19.53 8.29
CA SER A 169 -5.85 -18.31 8.60
C SER A 169 -4.95 -18.45 9.82
N ILE A 170 -5.38 -19.17 10.86
CA ILE A 170 -4.64 -19.32 12.13
C ILE A 170 -3.31 -20.03 11.89
N ALA A 171 -3.35 -21.14 11.16
CA ALA A 171 -2.16 -21.93 10.84
C ALA A 171 -1.18 -21.19 9.91
N GLY A 172 -1.66 -20.13 9.24
CA GLY A 172 -0.83 -19.29 8.37
C GLY A 172 -0.15 -18.12 9.08
N ILE A 173 -0.46 -17.85 10.35
CA ILE A 173 0.20 -16.79 11.11
C ILE A 173 1.58 -17.29 11.55
N VAL A 174 2.62 -16.56 11.15
CA VAL A 174 3.99 -16.85 11.55
C VAL A 174 4.50 -15.70 12.41
N GLU A 175 4.84 -15.98 13.66
CA GLU A 175 5.54 -15.04 14.52
C GLU A 175 7.00 -14.93 14.08
N CYS A 176 7.49 -13.71 13.95
CA CYS A 176 8.84 -13.41 13.49
C CYS A 176 9.61 -12.75 14.63
N GLU A 177 10.79 -13.30 14.93
CA GLU A 177 11.69 -12.67 15.88
C GLU A 177 12.17 -11.32 15.32
N VAL A 178 12.21 -10.31 16.18
CA VAL A 178 12.74 -8.98 15.86
C VAL A 178 14.12 -8.86 16.52
N PRO A 179 15.22 -8.95 15.75
CA PRO A 179 16.56 -8.87 16.30
C PRO A 179 16.81 -7.54 17.04
N ALA A 180 17.40 -7.61 18.23
CA ALA A 180 17.83 -6.42 18.97
C ALA A 180 18.88 -5.59 18.20
N ALA A 181 19.70 -6.27 17.38
CA ALA A 181 20.68 -5.62 16.51
C ALA A 181 20.06 -4.62 15.51
N TRP A 182 18.76 -4.77 15.18
CA TRP A 182 18.09 -3.84 14.29
C TRP A 182 17.97 -2.42 14.86
N ALA A 183 17.94 -2.26 16.19
CA ALA A 183 17.91 -0.95 16.83
C ALA A 183 19.16 -0.10 16.51
N SER A 184 20.31 -0.76 16.28
CA SER A 184 21.57 -0.10 15.95
C SER A 184 21.83 0.08 14.45
N LEU A 185 20.92 -0.36 13.57
CA LEU A 185 21.11 -0.22 12.12
C LEU A 185 21.29 1.24 11.77
N ALA A 186 22.35 1.59 11.02
CA ALA A 186 22.42 2.89 10.35
C ALA A 186 21.22 2.97 9.40
N VAL A 187 20.33 3.93 9.64
CA VAL A 187 19.30 4.28 8.70
C VAL A 187 19.97 5.31 7.83
N ASP A 188 20.31 4.91 6.61
CA ASP A 188 20.68 5.88 5.58
C ASP A 188 19.53 6.87 5.51
N THR A 189 19.79 8.08 6.01
CA THR A 189 18.97 9.27 5.79
C THR A 189 19.04 9.69 4.31
N GLU A 190 19.15 8.73 3.39
CA GLU A 190 19.20 8.94 1.93
C GLU A 190 17.85 8.59 1.26
N ALA A 191 16.90 7.99 1.98
CA ALA A 191 15.48 8.04 1.59
C ALA A 191 14.75 9.26 2.17
N SER A 192 15.42 9.99 3.07
CA SER A 192 15.21 11.41 3.28
C SER A 192 16.29 12.17 2.51
N ASP A 193 16.19 12.21 1.19
CA ASP A 193 16.60 13.41 0.44
C ASP A 193 15.77 14.66 0.83
N ALA A 194 15.12 14.63 2.00
CA ALA A 194 15.36 15.69 2.97
C ALA A 194 16.80 15.64 3.52
N LYS A 195 17.83 15.69 2.64
CA LYS A 195 18.78 16.79 2.84
C LYS A 195 17.88 17.95 3.16
N THR A 196 18.22 18.69 4.19
CA THR A 196 18.01 20.11 4.11
C THR A 196 18.67 20.55 2.79
N SER A 197 17.99 20.36 1.65
CA SER A 197 17.58 21.51 0.89
C SER A 197 16.90 22.38 1.94
N THR A 198 17.74 23.13 2.65
CA THR A 198 17.68 24.55 2.48
C THR A 198 17.55 24.76 0.96
N VAL A 199 16.33 24.57 0.42
CA VAL A 199 15.74 25.63 -0.35
C VAL A 199 15.98 26.80 0.58
N ALA A 200 17.06 27.53 0.32
CA ALA A 200 17.26 28.81 0.93
C ALA A 200 16.00 29.55 0.50
N TYR A 201 14.96 29.51 1.34
CA TYR A 201 13.87 30.44 1.22
C TYR A 201 14.56 31.76 1.49
N ALA A 202 15.00 32.39 0.41
CA ALA A 202 15.79 33.59 0.47
C ALA A 202 15.09 34.51 1.46
N LYS A 203 15.80 34.92 2.51
CA LYS A 203 15.36 36.05 3.33
C LYS A 203 15.41 37.26 2.40
N GLY A 204 14.30 37.48 1.70
CA GLY A 204 14.12 38.44 0.62
C GLY A 204 12.62 38.56 0.33
N PRO A 205 12.18 39.59 -0.40
CA PRO A 205 10.78 39.87 -0.63
C PRO A 205 10.07 38.62 -1.19
N ARG A 206 8.92 38.30 -0.57
CA ARG A 206 8.13 37.07 -0.77
C ARG A 206 7.83 36.84 -2.26
N MET A 207 8.65 36.04 -2.92
CA MET A 207 8.31 35.46 -4.20
C MET A 207 7.81 34.05 -3.95
N PHE A 208 6.50 33.84 -4.17
CA PHE A 208 5.94 32.51 -4.38
C PHE A 208 6.82 31.80 -5.41
N PRO A 209 7.09 30.49 -5.29
CA PRO A 209 7.88 29.82 -6.31
C PRO A 209 7.18 30.06 -7.65
N GLU A 210 7.81 30.83 -8.54
CA GLU A 210 7.38 30.97 -9.93
C GLU A 210 7.12 29.56 -10.44
N VAL A 211 5.96 29.35 -11.05
CA VAL A 211 5.35 28.05 -11.37
C VAL A 211 6.43 27.00 -11.59
N GLN A 212 6.65 26.15 -10.58
CA GLN A 212 7.63 25.08 -10.67
C GLN A 212 7.28 24.22 -11.88
N ASN A 213 8.28 23.87 -12.69
CA ASN A 213 8.05 22.92 -13.77
C ASN A 213 7.55 21.58 -13.17
N ALA A 214 6.89 20.75 -13.98
CA ALA A 214 6.22 19.55 -13.49
C ALA A 214 7.13 18.59 -12.69
N SER A 215 8.42 18.56 -12.99
CA SER A 215 9.41 17.73 -12.28
C SER A 215 9.69 18.24 -10.87
N GLN A 216 9.90 19.54 -10.71
CA GLN A 216 10.13 20.17 -9.40
C GLN A 216 8.92 20.02 -8.49
N PHE A 217 7.72 20.30 -9.01
CA PHE A 217 6.47 20.08 -8.27
C PHE A 217 6.31 18.61 -7.89
N ALA A 218 6.63 17.69 -8.80
CA ALA A 218 6.56 16.26 -8.54
C ALA A 218 7.48 15.83 -7.39
N ALA A 219 8.70 16.36 -7.34
CA ALA A 219 9.69 16.04 -6.32
C ALA A 219 9.36 16.66 -4.95
N GLN A 220 8.97 17.95 -4.93
CA GLN A 220 8.87 18.74 -3.70
C GLN A 220 7.49 18.71 -3.05
N VAL A 221 6.42 18.54 -3.83
CA VAL A 221 5.04 18.58 -3.33
C VAL A 221 4.34 17.24 -3.55
N GLN A 222 4.33 16.74 -4.79
CA GLN A 222 3.58 15.53 -5.13
C GLN A 222 4.13 14.28 -4.43
N LYS A 223 5.45 14.10 -4.37
CA LYS A 223 6.08 12.93 -3.73
C LYS A 223 5.78 12.87 -2.22
N PRO A 224 5.96 13.94 -1.41
CA PRO A 224 5.52 13.95 -0.02
C PRO A 224 4.03 13.64 0.15
N CYS A 225 3.15 14.27 -0.65
CA CYS A 225 1.71 13.99 -0.62
C CYS A 225 1.40 12.52 -0.94
N ASN A 226 2.02 11.97 -2.00
CA ASN A 226 1.87 10.57 -2.40
C ASN A 226 2.40 9.58 -1.37
N ASN A 227 3.34 9.99 -0.52
CA ASN A 227 3.92 9.21 0.58
C ASN A 227 3.17 9.41 1.91
N LEU A 228 1.98 10.01 1.89
CA LEU A 228 1.16 10.33 3.07
C LEU A 228 1.81 11.32 4.04
N ASP A 229 2.74 12.13 3.54
CA ASP A 229 3.46 13.14 4.31
C ASP A 229 3.12 14.58 3.89
N GLY A 230 2.03 14.78 3.14
CA GLY A 230 1.64 16.11 2.66
C GLY A 230 1.40 17.15 3.77
N ASN A 231 1.04 16.71 4.98
CA ASN A 231 0.85 17.59 6.13
C ASN A 231 2.15 18.18 6.69
N SER A 232 3.33 17.66 6.31
CA SER A 232 4.63 18.22 6.71
C SER A 232 5.04 19.42 5.84
N LEU A 233 4.36 19.64 4.71
CA LEU A 233 4.69 20.72 3.78
C LEU A 233 4.31 22.09 4.36
N PRO A 234 5.22 23.08 4.34
CA PRO A 234 4.91 24.43 4.80
C PRO A 234 3.99 25.15 3.81
N VAL A 235 3.29 26.20 4.27
CA VAL A 235 2.44 27.04 3.41
C VAL A 235 3.23 27.64 2.23
N SER A 236 4.52 27.91 2.42
CA SER A 236 5.43 28.40 1.38
C SER A 236 5.68 27.41 0.24
N ALA A 237 5.31 26.14 0.37
CA ALA A 237 5.42 25.14 -0.70
C ALA A 237 4.33 25.31 -1.78
N PHE A 238 3.30 26.12 -1.54
CA PHE A 238 2.14 26.25 -2.41
C PHE A 238 2.07 27.60 -3.11
N VAL A 239 1.65 27.59 -4.38
CA VAL A 239 1.41 28.80 -5.17
C VAL A 239 0.02 29.37 -4.81
N PRO A 240 -0.10 30.68 -4.52
CA PRO A 240 -1.39 31.32 -4.28
C PRO A 240 -2.36 31.12 -5.43
N GLY A 241 -3.63 30.96 -5.08
CA GLY A 241 -4.67 30.60 -6.06
C GLY A 241 -4.63 29.14 -6.50
N GLY A 242 -3.80 28.29 -5.87
CA GLY A 242 -3.86 26.83 -6.03
C GLY A 242 -3.42 26.31 -7.40
N ARG A 243 -2.56 27.04 -8.10
CA ARG A 243 -2.08 26.66 -9.44
C ARG A 243 -1.09 25.50 -9.34
N VAL A 244 -1.27 24.49 -10.18
CA VAL A 244 -0.38 23.32 -10.29
C VAL A 244 0.06 23.13 -11.76
N PRO A 245 1.30 22.68 -12.02
CA PRO A 245 1.77 22.45 -13.38
C PRO A 245 1.06 21.24 -14.02
N CYS A 246 0.88 21.29 -15.33
CA CYS A 246 0.38 20.16 -16.12
C CYS A 246 1.42 19.03 -16.23
N GLY A 247 0.97 17.82 -16.54
CA GLY A 247 1.86 16.69 -16.86
C GLY A 247 2.55 16.06 -15.64
N THR A 248 2.08 16.29 -14.42
CA THR A 248 2.64 15.72 -13.18
C THR A 248 2.38 14.22 -13.01
N SER A 249 1.36 13.67 -13.67
CA SER A 249 1.01 12.24 -13.61
C SER A 249 2.11 11.32 -14.14
N GLN A 250 2.98 11.81 -15.04
CA GLN A 250 4.06 11.02 -15.63
C GLN A 250 5.10 10.55 -14.58
N TYR A 251 5.18 11.25 -13.44
CA TYR A 251 6.11 10.98 -12.34
C TYR A 251 5.56 10.01 -11.28
N GLU A 252 4.27 9.65 -11.31
CA GLU A 252 3.70 8.80 -10.25
C GLU A 252 4.17 7.34 -10.30
N LYS A 253 4.31 6.78 -11.51
CA LYS A 253 4.74 5.40 -11.78
C LYS A 253 4.20 4.35 -10.79
N ARG A 254 2.89 4.40 -10.49
CA ARG A 254 2.27 3.64 -9.38
C ARG A 254 2.41 2.10 -9.42
N GLY A 255 2.62 1.50 -10.60
CA GLY A 255 2.88 0.06 -10.73
C GLY A 255 1.81 -0.87 -10.11
N ILE A 256 0.53 -0.50 -10.16
CA ILE A 256 -0.54 -1.23 -9.43
C ILE A 256 -1.16 -2.40 -10.20
N ALA A 257 -0.84 -2.56 -11.48
CA ALA A 257 -1.43 -3.59 -12.32
C ALA A 257 -0.89 -4.97 -11.93
N ILE A 258 -1.78 -5.94 -11.73
CA ILE A 258 -1.40 -7.33 -11.42
C ILE A 258 -0.88 -8.04 -12.68
N GLN A 259 -1.41 -7.65 -13.84
CA GLN A 259 -1.02 -8.15 -15.15
C GLN A 259 -0.84 -6.96 -16.09
N VAL A 260 0.15 -7.03 -16.95
CA VAL A 260 0.42 -6.05 -18.01
C VAL A 260 0.38 -6.76 -19.37
N PRO A 261 -0.19 -6.14 -20.41
CA PRO A 261 -0.24 -6.76 -21.72
C PRO A 261 1.17 -6.88 -22.30
N LYS A 262 1.51 -8.06 -22.81
CA LYS A 262 2.70 -8.27 -23.64
C LYS A 262 2.23 -8.33 -25.09
N VAL A 263 2.73 -7.42 -25.91
CA VAL A 263 2.42 -7.39 -27.35
C VAL A 263 3.18 -8.52 -28.04
N ASP A 264 2.48 -9.29 -28.86
CA ASP A 264 3.04 -10.27 -29.79
C ASP A 264 3.14 -9.61 -31.16
N MET A 265 4.37 -9.28 -31.57
CA MET A 265 4.62 -8.48 -32.78
C MET A 265 4.44 -9.28 -34.06
N ASP A 266 4.53 -10.61 -34.01
CA ASP A 266 4.28 -11.49 -35.15
C ASP A 266 2.80 -11.44 -35.54
N LYS A 267 1.92 -11.34 -34.54
CA LYS A 267 0.46 -11.23 -34.72
C LYS A 267 -0.04 -9.79 -34.84
N CYS A 268 0.80 -8.80 -34.58
CA CYS A 268 0.41 -7.40 -34.61
C CYS A 268 0.13 -6.91 -36.05
N THR A 269 -1.08 -6.40 -36.29
CA THR A 269 -1.50 -5.83 -37.59
C THR A 269 -1.25 -4.31 -37.70
N GLN A 270 -0.58 -3.71 -36.71
CA GLN A 270 -0.23 -2.27 -36.69
C GLN A 270 -1.44 -1.31 -36.75
N CYS A 271 -2.61 -1.77 -36.30
CA CYS A 271 -3.86 -1.01 -36.38
C CYS A 271 -4.04 0.09 -35.31
N ASN A 272 -3.12 0.22 -34.35
CA ASN A 272 -3.17 1.18 -33.22
C ASN A 272 -4.42 1.15 -32.32
N LYS A 273 -5.34 0.19 -32.50
CA LYS A 273 -6.56 0.03 -31.69
C LYS A 273 -6.26 -0.15 -30.20
N CYS A 274 -5.17 -0.85 -29.85
CA CYS A 274 -4.74 -1.04 -28.47
C CYS A 274 -4.42 0.28 -27.76
N SER A 275 -3.85 1.25 -28.47
CA SER A 275 -3.57 2.59 -27.94
C SER A 275 -4.86 3.41 -27.78
N LEU A 276 -5.76 3.33 -28.77
CA LEU A 276 -7.03 4.06 -28.75
C LEU A 276 -7.93 3.63 -27.58
N ILE A 277 -8.00 2.32 -27.31
CA ILE A 277 -8.89 1.78 -26.27
C ILE A 277 -8.31 1.93 -24.85
N CYS A 278 -7.02 2.26 -24.73
CA CYS A 278 -6.36 2.36 -23.45
C CYS A 278 -6.83 3.61 -22.68
N SER A 279 -7.63 3.40 -21.64
CA SER A 279 -8.17 4.46 -20.79
C SER A 279 -7.13 5.26 -19.99
N HIS A 280 -5.85 4.87 -20.02
CA HIS A 280 -4.76 5.49 -19.27
C HIS A 280 -3.55 5.88 -20.13
N ALA A 281 -3.65 5.77 -21.47
CA ALA A 281 -2.54 6.01 -22.39
C ALA A 281 -1.24 5.24 -22.03
N ALA A 282 -1.39 4.02 -21.47
CA ALA A 282 -0.30 3.16 -21.01
C ALA A 282 0.31 2.30 -22.14
N VAL A 283 -0.40 2.10 -23.24
CA VAL A 283 0.09 1.46 -24.47
C VAL A 283 0.09 2.51 -25.56
N ARG A 284 1.21 2.71 -26.24
CA ARG A 284 1.39 3.70 -27.31
C ARG A 284 2.18 3.09 -28.46
N PRO A 285 1.85 3.41 -29.72
CA PRO A 285 2.67 3.04 -30.85
C PRO A 285 3.89 3.95 -30.96
N PHE A 286 5.02 3.40 -31.38
CA PHE A 286 6.23 4.13 -31.70
C PHE A 286 6.65 3.75 -33.11
N LEU A 287 6.80 4.76 -33.98
CA LEU A 287 7.38 4.60 -35.31
C LEU A 287 8.80 5.13 -35.27
N MET A 288 9.76 4.38 -35.80
CA MET A 288 11.17 4.70 -35.71
C MET A 288 11.86 4.44 -37.04
N THR A 289 12.87 5.24 -37.33
CA THR A 289 13.79 5.01 -38.45
C THR A 289 14.75 3.87 -38.13
N SER A 290 15.34 3.25 -39.16
CA SER A 290 16.37 2.22 -38.99
C SER A 290 17.58 2.74 -38.19
N GLN A 291 17.91 4.03 -38.31
CA GLN A 291 19.00 4.66 -37.56
C GLN A 291 18.69 4.75 -36.06
N GLU A 292 17.46 5.14 -35.70
CA GLU A 292 17.02 5.19 -34.30
C GLU A 292 16.92 3.78 -33.71
N LEU A 293 16.39 2.82 -34.48
CA LEU A 293 16.33 1.42 -34.07
C LEU A 293 17.72 0.84 -33.83
N GLY A 294 18.73 1.24 -34.61
CA GLY A 294 20.13 0.85 -34.43
C GLY A 294 20.69 1.19 -33.05
N LYS A 295 20.21 2.27 -32.42
CA LYS A 295 20.63 2.73 -31.08
C LYS A 295 19.79 2.14 -29.93
N ALA A 296 18.71 1.42 -30.23
CA ALA A 296 17.81 0.89 -29.21
C ALA A 296 18.41 -0.33 -28.47
N PRO A 297 17.95 -0.60 -27.22
CA PRO A 297 18.29 -1.83 -26.49
C PRO A 297 17.92 -3.09 -27.28
N ALA A 298 18.66 -4.19 -27.07
CA ALA A 298 18.44 -5.46 -27.78
C ALA A 298 16.98 -5.96 -27.66
N SER A 299 16.40 -5.93 -26.46
CA SER A 299 15.02 -6.35 -26.22
C SER A 299 13.98 -5.52 -26.99
N PHE A 300 14.28 -4.25 -27.28
CA PHE A 300 13.41 -3.39 -28.08
C PHE A 300 13.52 -3.73 -29.57
N LYS A 301 14.73 -4.06 -30.05
CA LYS A 301 14.97 -4.50 -31.44
C LYS A 301 14.26 -5.82 -31.75
N GLU A 302 14.37 -6.80 -30.85
CA GLU A 302 13.69 -8.10 -30.97
C GLU A 302 12.15 -7.96 -30.98
N GLY A 303 11.63 -6.98 -30.24
CA GLY A 303 10.21 -6.66 -30.19
C GLY A 303 9.74 -5.63 -31.21
N SER A 304 10.49 -5.39 -32.29
CA SER A 304 10.13 -4.42 -33.35
C SER A 304 9.79 -5.13 -34.66
N ARG A 305 8.98 -4.49 -35.51
CA ARG A 305 8.61 -5.00 -36.84
C ARG A 305 8.58 -3.87 -37.86
N SER A 306 8.92 -4.18 -39.12
CA SER A 306 8.81 -3.23 -40.24
C SER A 306 7.40 -2.66 -40.33
N ALA A 307 7.29 -1.34 -40.53
CA ALA A 307 6.01 -0.68 -40.69
C ALA A 307 5.29 -1.16 -41.97
N ILE A 308 3.98 -1.37 -41.90
CA ILE A 308 3.15 -1.71 -43.06
C ILE A 308 2.90 -0.40 -43.84
N GLY A 309 3.28 -0.39 -45.12
CA GLY A 309 3.06 0.76 -46.01
C GLY A 309 4.21 1.77 -46.06
N GLY A 310 5.41 1.39 -45.62
CA GLY A 310 6.66 2.13 -45.78
C GLY A 310 7.71 1.35 -46.53
#